data_AF-A0A2I1BVC1-F1
#
_entry.id   AF-A0A2I1BVC1-F1
#
_cell.length_a   1.000
_cell.length_b   1.000
_cell.length_c   1.000
_cell.angle_alpha   90.00
_cell.angle_beta   90.00
_cell.angle_gamma   90.00
#
_symmetry.space_group_name_H-M   'P 1'
#
loop_
_entity.id
_entity.type
_entity.pdbx_description
1 polymer ?
#
loop_
_entity_poly.entity_id
_entity_poly.type
_entity_poly.pdbx_seq_one_letter_code
_entity_poly.pdbx_strand_id
1 'polypeptide(L)'
;MGDILLTIADNWSPAEVFEVYVDHGQLLGKTHGPLTCPENEMSNREHLLGLKKLAVGIDAPSPYVSISHGGFWGTFRIPAGTNVITVRLADAIELDWGWWYAFFAHRLDEPCSS
;
A
#
# COMPACT_ATOMS: atom_id res chain seq x y z
N MET A 1 -16.39 -17.30 10.73
CA MET A 1 -16.11 -16.00 10.08
C MET A 1 -15.76 -16.29 8.64
N GLY A 2 -16.32 -15.54 7.70
CA GLY A 2 -15.94 -15.64 6.29
C GLY A 2 -14.57 -14.99 6.05
N ASP A 3 -14.14 -14.98 4.80
CA ASP A 3 -12.96 -14.20 4.39
C ASP A 3 -13.17 -12.71 4.75
N ILE A 4 -12.08 -11.97 4.89
CA ILE A 4 -12.11 -10.51 5.05
C ILE A 4 -11.33 -9.85 3.92
N LEU A 5 -11.68 -8.62 3.56
CA LEU A 5 -10.92 -7.80 2.63
C LEU A 5 -10.07 -6.84 3.44
N LEU A 6 -8.75 -6.94 3.31
CA LEU A 6 -7.80 -5.98 3.83
C LEU A 6 -7.43 -4.99 2.74
N THR A 7 -7.73 -3.71 2.94
CA THR A 7 -7.25 -2.64 2.08
C THR A 7 -6.13 -1.90 2.80
N ILE A 8 -5.01 -1.68 2.12
CA ILE A 8 -3.88 -0.88 2.59
C ILE A 8 -3.62 0.24 1.60
N ALA A 9 -3.30 1.42 2.11
CA ALA A 9 -2.82 2.53 1.32
C ALA A 9 -1.66 3.22 2.05
N ASP A 10 -0.60 3.49 1.32
CA ASP A 10 0.49 4.35 1.72
C ASP A 10 -0.04 5.76 2.00
N ASN A 11 0.28 6.36 3.15
CA ASN A 11 -0.17 7.69 3.51
C ASN A 11 0.99 8.61 3.93
N TRP A 12 2.23 8.19 3.66
CA TRP A 12 3.43 8.92 4.04
C TRP A 12 4.14 9.52 2.81
N SER A 13 4.54 8.65 1.89
CA SER A 13 5.33 9.03 0.72
C SER A 13 4.81 8.19 -0.43
N PRO A 14 4.09 8.76 -1.43
CA PRO A 14 3.17 8.10 -2.37
C PRO A 14 3.77 7.03 -3.30
N ALA A 15 4.86 6.40 -2.90
CA ALA A 15 5.70 5.46 -3.59
C ALA A 15 6.10 4.26 -2.70
N GLU A 16 5.54 4.13 -1.49
CA GLU A 16 5.84 2.97 -0.64
C GLU A 16 5.13 1.70 -1.15
N VAL A 17 5.91 0.68 -1.49
CA VAL A 17 5.41 -0.62 -1.90
C VAL A 17 5.34 -1.54 -0.69
N PHE A 18 4.15 -2.06 -0.41
CA PHE A 18 3.93 -3.02 0.65
C PHE A 18 3.59 -4.40 0.09
N GLU A 19 4.17 -5.43 0.67
CA GLU A 19 3.79 -6.82 0.44
C GLU A 19 2.96 -7.34 1.61
N VAL A 20 1.89 -8.07 1.31
CA VAL A 20 0.97 -8.64 2.30
C VAL A 20 1.16 -10.15 2.33
N TYR A 21 1.43 -10.67 3.51
CA TYR A 21 1.57 -12.09 3.78
C TYR A 21 0.53 -12.56 4.79
N VAL A 22 0.18 -13.84 4.71
CA VAL A 22 -0.65 -14.52 5.71
C VAL A 22 0.08 -15.68 6.35
N ASP A 23 -0.22 -15.89 7.63
CA ASP A 23 0.33 -16.93 8.50
C ASP A 23 1.86 -17.03 8.39
N HIS A 24 2.39 -18.22 8.07
CA HIS A 24 3.82 -18.52 8.02
C HIS A 24 4.51 -18.03 6.73
N GLY A 25 4.07 -16.90 6.17
CA GLY A 25 4.77 -16.22 5.08
C GLY A 25 4.21 -16.49 3.67
N GLN A 26 2.95 -16.90 3.54
CA GLN A 26 2.32 -16.97 2.22
C GLN A 26 2.04 -15.57 1.69
N LEU A 27 2.71 -15.17 0.60
CA LEU A 27 2.45 -13.89 -0.07
C LEU A 27 1.05 -13.90 -0.70
N LEU A 28 0.23 -12.91 -0.37
CA LEU A 28 -1.04 -12.64 -1.03
C LEU A 28 -0.90 -11.67 -2.20
N GLY A 29 -0.01 -10.69 -2.09
CA GLY A 29 0.22 -9.71 -3.14
C GLY A 29 0.99 -8.49 -2.66
N LYS A 30 1.09 -7.51 -3.55
CA LYS A 30 1.75 -6.22 -3.29
C LYS A 30 0.83 -5.05 -3.62
N THR A 31 1.03 -3.92 -2.98
CA THR A 31 0.37 -2.66 -3.38
C THR A 31 0.80 -2.25 -4.77
N HIS A 32 -0.04 -1.47 -5.43
CA HIS A 32 0.21 -0.88 -6.73
C HIS A 32 -0.12 0.61 -6.69
N GLY A 33 0.64 1.39 -7.44
CA GLY A 33 0.34 2.80 -7.71
C GLY A 33 -0.68 2.94 -8.86
N PRO A 34 -0.72 4.11 -9.51
CA PRO A 34 -1.62 4.37 -10.62
C PRO A 34 -1.42 3.37 -11.78
N LEU A 35 -2.50 2.74 -12.24
CA LEU A 35 -2.47 1.78 -13.36
C LEU A 35 -2.05 2.42 -14.70
N THR A 36 -2.05 3.75 -14.76
CA THR A 36 -1.60 4.54 -15.91
C THR A 36 -0.09 4.81 -15.89
N CYS A 37 0.60 4.51 -14.79
CA CYS A 37 2.05 4.64 -14.69
C CYS A 37 2.71 3.36 -15.22
N PRO A 38 3.59 3.45 -16.24
CA PRO A 38 4.34 2.30 -16.72
C PRO A 38 5.14 1.62 -15.60
N GLU A 39 5.25 0.29 -15.62
CA GLU A 39 5.92 -0.48 -14.56
C GLU A 39 7.39 -0.08 -14.33
N ASN A 40 8.07 0.39 -15.37
CA ASN A 40 9.45 0.92 -15.32
C ASN A 40 9.54 2.36 -14.79
N GLU A 41 8.42 3.05 -14.62
CA GLU A 41 8.34 4.41 -14.07
C GLU A 41 7.86 4.43 -12.62
N MET A 42 7.32 3.31 -12.13
CA MET A 42 6.93 3.11 -10.73
C MET A 42 8.09 3.22 -9.74
N SER A 43 9.32 3.00 -10.20
CA SER A 43 10.55 3.20 -9.41
C SER A 43 11.23 4.54 -9.71
N ASN A 44 10.69 5.37 -10.62
CA ASN A 44 11.30 6.65 -10.97
C ASN A 44 10.88 7.73 -9.97
N ARG A 45 11.77 7.90 -8.98
CA ARG A 45 11.63 8.79 -7.82
C ARG A 45 11.35 10.24 -8.20
N GLU A 46 11.89 10.75 -9.31
CA GLU A 46 11.62 12.11 -9.80
C GLU A 46 10.26 12.23 -10.50
N HIS A 47 9.74 11.14 -11.06
CA HIS A 47 8.43 11.12 -11.70
C HIS A 47 7.31 11.13 -10.66
N LEU A 48 7.44 10.32 -9.60
CA LEU A 48 6.45 10.19 -8.53
C LEU A 48 6.49 11.35 -7.52
N LEU A 49 7.69 11.75 -7.07
CA LEU A 49 7.86 12.82 -6.09
C LEU A 49 8.15 14.19 -6.72
N GLY A 50 8.18 14.29 -8.05
CA GLY A 50 8.59 15.48 -8.79
C GLY A 50 8.04 16.74 -8.12
N LEU A 51 8.97 17.58 -7.64
CA LEU A 51 8.91 18.66 -6.62
C LEU A 51 7.65 19.56 -6.52
N LYS A 52 6.64 19.39 -7.37
CA LYS A 52 5.39 20.15 -7.45
C LYS A 52 4.15 19.34 -7.92
N LYS A 53 4.21 18.02 -8.12
CA LYS A 53 3.14 17.28 -8.81
C LYS A 53 2.23 16.46 -7.91
N LEU A 54 2.73 15.87 -6.83
CA LEU A 54 1.93 15.07 -5.90
C LEU A 54 2.46 15.21 -4.47
N ALA A 55 2.27 16.39 -3.88
CA ALA A 55 2.30 16.49 -2.43
C ALA A 55 0.97 15.90 -1.93
N VAL A 56 0.94 14.58 -1.71
CA VAL A 56 -0.02 14.04 -0.74
C VAL A 56 0.35 14.77 0.55
N GLY A 57 -0.54 15.60 1.06
CA GLY A 57 -0.24 16.33 2.30
C GLY A 57 0.23 15.33 3.34
N ILE A 58 1.39 15.60 3.94
CA ILE A 58 1.83 14.86 5.12
C ILE A 58 0.64 14.89 6.09
N ASP A 59 0.26 13.73 6.62
CA ASP A 59 -0.95 13.53 7.44
C ASP A 59 -2.29 13.46 6.69
N ALA A 60 -2.32 13.15 5.39
CA ALA A 60 -3.58 12.85 4.69
C ALA A 60 -4.35 11.74 5.44
N PRO A 61 -5.43 12.06 6.16
CA PRO A 61 -5.93 11.22 7.26
C PRO A 61 -6.75 10.02 6.76
N SER A 62 -6.67 9.68 5.46
CA SER A 62 -7.57 8.73 4.84
C SER A 62 -6.93 8.03 3.64
N PRO A 63 -7.04 6.68 3.55
CA PRO A 63 -6.68 5.89 2.36
C PRO A 63 -7.24 6.50 1.06
N TYR A 64 -8.44 7.06 1.11
CA TYR A 64 -9.08 7.67 -0.06
C TYR A 64 -8.32 8.86 -0.64
N VAL A 65 -7.68 9.66 0.21
CA VAL A 65 -6.90 10.83 -0.21
C VAL A 65 -5.59 10.40 -0.85
N SER A 66 -4.93 9.37 -0.29
CA SER A 66 -3.74 8.79 -0.90
C SER A 66 -4.04 8.23 -2.29
N ILE A 67 -5.09 7.39 -2.40
CA ILE A 67 -5.48 6.75 -3.66
C ILE A 67 -5.85 7.80 -4.72
N SER A 68 -6.62 8.81 -4.36
CA SER A 68 -7.03 9.86 -5.31
C SER A 68 -5.87 10.78 -5.73
N HIS A 69 -4.80 10.82 -4.94
CA HIS A 69 -3.55 11.54 -5.23
C HIS A 69 -2.45 10.58 -5.72
N GLY A 70 -2.82 9.41 -6.25
CA GLY A 70 -1.86 8.52 -6.92
C GLY A 70 -0.83 7.84 -6.01
N GLY A 71 -1.10 7.75 -4.70
CA GLY A 71 -0.34 6.90 -3.79
C GLY A 71 -0.59 5.41 -4.04
N PHE A 72 0.29 4.58 -3.47
CA PHE A 72 0.24 3.13 -3.65
C PHE A 72 -0.79 2.51 -2.71
N TRP A 73 -1.57 1.56 -3.23
CA TRP A 73 -2.62 0.90 -2.47
C TRP A 73 -2.91 -0.51 -2.98
N GLY A 74 -3.69 -1.28 -2.24
CA GLY A 74 -4.19 -2.57 -2.69
C GLY A 74 -5.26 -3.12 -1.77
N THR A 75 -6.15 -3.95 -2.32
CA THR A 75 -7.15 -4.71 -1.55
C THR A 75 -6.87 -6.20 -1.71
N PHE A 76 -6.71 -6.90 -0.59
CA PHE A 76 -6.31 -8.29 -0.51
C PHE A 76 -7.38 -9.10 0.20
N ARG A 77 -7.79 -10.22 -0.40
CA ARG A 77 -8.71 -11.16 0.22
C ARG A 77 -7.94 -12.04 1.20
N ILE A 78 -8.22 -11.89 2.49
CA ILE A 78 -7.64 -12.68 3.56
C ILE A 78 -8.53 -13.92 3.80
N PRO A 79 -8.02 -15.14 3.63
CA PRO A 79 -8.79 -16.35 3.82
C PRO A 79 -9.30 -16.51 5.27
N ALA A 80 -10.51 -17.04 5.41
CA ALA A 80 -11.05 -17.45 6.70
C ALA A 80 -10.10 -18.42 7.41
N GLY A 81 -9.86 -18.18 8.71
CA GLY A 81 -8.95 -19.00 9.52
C GLY A 81 -7.50 -18.54 9.52
N THR A 82 -7.15 -17.48 8.78
CA THR A 82 -5.85 -16.79 8.91
C THR A 82 -5.68 -16.28 10.35
N ASN A 83 -4.53 -16.58 10.96
CA ASN A 83 -4.20 -16.16 12.33
C ASN A 83 -3.36 -14.89 12.35
N VAL A 84 -2.47 -14.73 11.37
CA VAL A 84 -1.53 -13.60 11.31
C VAL A 84 -1.52 -13.00 9.91
N ILE A 85 -1.58 -11.67 9.85
CA ILE A 85 -1.32 -10.90 8.64
C ILE A 85 -0.02 -10.13 8.87
N THR A 86 0.93 -10.27 7.96
CA THR A 86 2.19 -9.50 7.98
C THR A 86 2.21 -8.55 6.80
N VAL A 87 2.42 -7.26 7.07
CA VAL A 87 2.65 -6.24 6.03
C VAL A 87 4.13 -5.87 6.08
N ARG A 88 4.82 -6.06 4.96
CA ARG A 88 6.25 -5.77 4.81
C ARG A 88 6.43 -4.58 3.88
N LEU A 89 7.21 -3.58 4.30
CA LEU A 89 7.72 -2.57 3.39
C LEU A 89 8.73 -3.23 2.45
N ALA A 90 8.38 -3.32 1.17
CA ALA A 90 9.15 -4.00 0.14
C ALA A 90 10.05 -3.05 -0.65
N ASP A 91 9.56 -1.82 -0.88
CA ASP A 91 10.30 -0.75 -1.54
C ASP A 91 9.82 0.61 -1.03
N ALA A 92 10.76 1.54 -0.82
CA ALA A 92 10.48 2.93 -0.48
C ALA A 92 11.71 3.79 -0.77
N ILE A 93 11.45 5.07 -1.01
CA ILE A 93 12.52 6.07 -1.25
C ILE A 93 13.27 6.34 0.06
N GLU A 94 12.58 6.24 1.18
CA GLU A 94 13.01 6.56 2.53
C GLU A 94 13.95 5.46 3.10
N LEU A 95 13.93 4.25 2.55
CA LEU A 95 14.88 3.19 2.92
C LEU A 95 16.34 3.65 2.69
N ASP A 96 16.59 4.35 1.57
CA ASP A 96 17.91 4.93 1.28
C ASP A 96 18.28 6.07 2.25
N TRP A 97 17.29 6.64 2.95
CA TRP A 97 17.47 7.69 3.95
C TRP A 97 17.54 7.15 5.39
N GLY A 98 17.60 5.83 5.55
CA GLY A 98 17.72 5.17 6.84
C GLY A 98 16.43 5.17 7.65
N TRP A 99 15.27 5.19 6.98
CA TRP A 99 13.97 5.02 7.61
C TRP A 99 13.54 3.57 7.45
N TRP A 100 13.27 2.90 8.58
CA TRP A 100 13.10 1.44 8.63
C TRP A 100 11.73 1.01 9.16
N TYR A 101 10.73 1.90 9.13
CA TYR A 101 9.38 1.60 9.60
C TYR A 101 8.38 1.72 8.45
N ALA A 102 7.33 0.91 8.50
CA ALA A 102 6.21 0.98 7.56
C ALA A 102 5.13 1.91 8.13
N PHE A 103 4.67 2.88 7.34
CA PHE A 103 3.57 3.76 7.72
C PHE A 103 2.48 3.71 6.66
N PHE A 104 1.31 3.18 7.02
CA PHE A 104 0.21 3.00 6.08
C PHE A 104 -1.13 3.08 6.79
N ALA A 105 -2.13 3.52 6.05
CA ALA A 105 -3.51 3.41 6.46
C ALA A 105 -4.08 2.04 6.04
N HIS A 106 -4.99 1.49 6.85
CA HIS A 106 -5.65 0.23 6.54
C HIS A 106 -7.15 0.27 6.84
N ARG A 107 -7.89 -0.63 6.18
CA ARG A 107 -9.32 -0.88 6.41
C ARG A 107 -9.61 -2.36 6.26
N LEU A 108 -10.51 -2.88 7.09
CA LEU A 108 -11.03 -4.24 6.99
C LEU A 108 -12.51 -4.18 6.61
N ASP A 109 -12.88 -4.95 5.60
CA ASP A 109 -14.26 -5.06 5.11
C ASP A 109 -14.69 -6.52 5.03
N GLU A 110 -15.98 -6.77 5.23
CA GLU A 110 -16.57 -8.07 4.89
C GLU A 110 -16.86 -8.13 3.38
N PRO A 111 -16.51 -9.22 2.68
CA PRO A 111 -16.92 -9.41 1.29
C PRO A 111 -18.44 -9.38 1.20
N CYS A 112 -18.98 -8.74 0.15
CA CYS A 112 -20.41 -8.80 -0.12
C CYS A 112 -20.84 -10.27 -0.26
N SER A 113 -21.95 -10.62 0.38
CA SER A 113 -22.67 -11.85 0.08
C SER A 113 -23.17 -11.78 -1.36
N SER A 114 -22.68 -12.70 -2.20
CA SER A 114 -23.13 -12.91 -3.58
C SER A 114 -24.60 -13.32 -3.64
#